data_AF-A0A7X4DWH5-F1
#
_entry.id   AF-A0A7X4DWH5-F1
#
_cell.length_a   1.000
_cell.length_b   1.000
_cell.length_c   1.000
_cell.angle_alpha   90.00
_cell.angle_beta   90.00
_cell.angle_gamma   90.00
#
_symmetry.space_group_name_H-M   'P 1'
#
loop_
_entity.id
_entity.type
_entity.pdbx_description
1 polymer ?
#
loop_
_entity_poly.entity_id
_entity_poly.type
_entity_poly.pdbx_seq_one_letter_code
_entity_poly.pdbx_strand_id
1 'polypeptide(L)' 'MKWVLIGAIRVYQVTLAGLFMGNCRFEPSCSRYGEEALERHGV' A
#
# COMPACT_ATOMS: atom_id res chain seq x y z
N MET A 1 4.09 -14.77 6.08
CA MET A 1 5.06 -13.74 5.59
C MET A 1 4.43 -12.36 5.36
N LYS A 2 3.09 -12.27 5.40
CA LYS A 2 2.25 -11.06 5.58
C LYS A 2 2.95 -9.76 6.00
N TRP A 3 3.58 -9.73 7.17
CA TRP A 3 4.15 -8.52 7.77
C TRP A 3 5.30 -7.89 6.96
N VAL A 4 6.07 -8.69 6.23
CA VAL A 4 7.17 -8.20 5.39
C VAL A 4 6.61 -7.43 4.19
N LEU A 5 5.57 -7.97 3.56
CA LEU A 5 4.92 -7.37 2.39
C LEU A 5 4.16 -6.09 2.78
N ILE A 6 3.44 -6.11 3.91
CA ILE A 6 2.78 -4.92 4.46
C ILE A 6 3.82 -3.85 4.82
N GLY A 7 4.95 -4.25 5.43
CA GLY A 7 6.07 -3.36 5.73
C GLY A 7 6.64 -2.70 4.46
N ALA A 8 6.84 -3.47 3.39
CA ALA A 8 7.30 -2.95 2.11
C ALA A 8 6.30 -1.94 1.50
N ILE A 9 4.99 -2.21 1.57
CA ILE A 9 3.95 -1.27 1.10
C ILE A 9 3.95 0.01 1.93
N ARG A 10 4.15 -0.05 3.25
CA ARG A 10 4.29 1.15 4.09
C ARG A 10 5.52 1.97 3.75
N VAL A 11 6.67 1.32 3.54
CA VAL A 11 7.90 2.03 3.13
C VAL A 11 7.70 2.68 1.76
N TYR A 12 7.07 1.96 0.82
CA TYR A 12 6.68 2.49 -0.48
C TYR A 12 5.71 3.69 -0.33
N GLN A 13 4.70 3.59 0.53
CA GLN A 13 3.77 4.70 0.78
C GLN A 13 4.47 5.92 1.36
N VAL A 14 5.38 5.79 2.32
CA VAL A 14 6.06 6.95 2.91
C VAL A 14 7.05 7.59 1.93
N THR A 15 7.75 6.78 1.14
CA THR A 15 8.72 7.26 0.14
C THR A 15 8.05 7.87 -1.08
N LEU A 16 6.91 7.33 -1.53
CA LEU A 16 6.16 7.85 -2.67
C LEU A 16 5.02 8.80 -2.31
N ALA A 17 4.59 8.91 -1.05
CA ALA A 17 3.58 9.89 -0.64
C ALA A 17 4.01 11.34 -0.93
N GLY A 18 5.32 11.62 -0.87
CA GLY A 18 5.86 12.92 -1.26
C GLY A 18 5.87 13.18 -2.78
N LEU A 19 5.91 12.12 -3.59
CA LEU A 19 5.94 12.19 -5.06
C LEU A 19 4.54 12.13 -5.69
N PHE A 20 3.65 11.33 -5.10
CA PHE A 20 2.26 11.23 -5.50
C PHE A 20 1.44 12.27 -4.75
N MET A 21 1.44 13.49 -5.28
CA MET A 21 0.54 14.57 -4.86
C MET A 21 -0.91 14.21 -5.23
N GLY A 22 -1.54 13.31 -4.48
CA GLY A 22 -2.98 13.01 -4.56
C GLY A 22 -3.50 12.40 -5.88
N ASN A 23 -2.63 11.93 -6.79
CA ASN A 23 -3.05 11.42 -8.11
C ASN A 23 -3.50 9.94 -8.11
N CYS A 24 -4.07 9.45 -6.99
CA CYS A 24 -4.72 8.14 -7.01
C CYS A 24 -6.05 8.27 -7.75
N ARG A 25 -6.09 7.78 -8.98
CA ARG A 25 -7.31 7.76 -9.82
C ARG A 25 -8.44 6.89 -9.23
N PHE A 26 -8.10 5.99 -8.31
CA PHE A 26 -9.03 5.08 -7.65
C PHE A 26 -8.95 5.28 -6.13
N GLU A 27 -10.10 5.40 -5.48
CA GLU A 27 -10.26 5.51 -4.03
C GLU A 27 -10.90 4.19 -3.52
N PRO A 28 -10.28 3.47 -2.57
CA PRO A 28 -9.00 3.75 -1.94
C PRO A 28 -7.81 3.50 -2.87
N SER A 29 -6.67 4.13 -2.59
CA SER A 29 -5.45 3.98 -3.37
C SER A 29 -5.03 2.52 -3.61
N CYS A 30 -4.36 2.25 -4.73
CA CYS A 30 -3.89 0.90 -5.09
C CYS A 30 -3.05 0.26 -3.99
N SER A 31 -2.26 1.07 -3.27
CA SER A 31 -1.43 0.61 -2.16
C SER A 31 -2.24 0.26 -0.91
N ARG A 32 -3.34 0.98 -0.64
CA ARG A 32 -4.30 0.61 0.42
C ARG A 32 -5.06 -0.67 0.08
N TYR A 33 -5.49 -0.82 -1.18
CA TYR A 33 -6.14 -2.05 -1.62
C TYR A 33 -5.19 -3.25 -1.54
N GLY A 34 -3.94 -3.06 -1.95
CA GLY A 34 -2.88 -4.07 -1.82
C GLY A 34 -2.61 -4.47 -0.37
N GLU A 35 -2.56 -3.49 0.55
CA GLU A 35 -2.43 -3.76 1.98
C GLU A 35 -3.63 -4.53 2.53
N GLU A 36 -4.87 -4.13 2.22
CA GLU A 36 -6.08 -4.82 2.68
C GLU A 36 -6.17 -6.26 2.13
N ALA A 37 -5.79 -6.47 0.86
CA ALA A 37 -5.70 -7.78 0.24
C ALA A 37 -4.63 -8.65 0.91
N LEU A 38 -3.46 -8.10 1.23
CA LEU A 38 -2.41 -8.80 1.98
C LEU A 38 -2.81 -9.07 3.43
N GLU A 39 -3.59 -8.20 4.05
CA GLU A 39 -4.10 -8.45 5.40
C GLU A 39 -5.11 -9.59 5.45
N ARG A 40 -6.01 -9.66 4.47
CA ARG A 40 -7.07 -10.67 4.37
C ARG A 40 -6.62 -12.00 3.76
N HIS A 41 -5.69 -11.98 2.80
CA HIS A 41 -5.30 -13.15 2.00
C HIS A 41 -3.81 -13.52 2.11
N GLY A 42 -2.97 -12.65 2.68
CA GLY A 42 -1.54 -12.93 2.84
C GLY A 42 -1.28 -13.91 3.99
N VAL A 43 -0.85 -15.12 3.65
CA VAL A 43 -0.33 -16.15 4.58
C VAL A 43 1.08 -15.85 5.09
#